data_AF-A0A6J7CHY4-F1
#
_entry.id   AF-A0A6J7CHY4-F1
#
_cell.length_a   1.000
_cell.length_b   1.000
_cell.length_c   1.000
_cell.angle_alpha   90.00
_cell.angle_beta   90.00
_cell.angle_gamma   90.00
#
_symmetry.space_group_name_H-M   'P 1'
#
loop_
_entity.id
_entity.type
_entity.pdbx_description
1 polymer ?
#
loop_
_entity_poly.entity_id
_entity_poly.type
_entity_poly.pdbx_seq_one_letter_code
_entity_poly.pdbx_strand_id
1 'polypeptide(L)'
;MIADEQLRDVLEFALAAAQEMGRLKMREAVPRPLQPLLKFKRLNRAGLAAVRRVIEEDEAFREALHQGLVAGQEREDGEGADAVAILWLGRPEGWEDEIAKVLAAEAEQKRVDRLAIEERSASKRLEAADKHVERLRAELADAQAALVSERSRHTAAEQRSDLAERARAAVERQLEEARSETRRAKQQAEAAHDETSNQRLAAGGEAASRQHLEAENERLALRLEEALRARVEAEAIGQHVPRAAQRVDPALPVATEALRDAVKELSAATMLVNSAISELTAREAERGTRQRPARRAQRVPVPIPGGRYGDDAEVVRFLAGVPNVIVIVDGYNVAKTGWPDVELAMQRDRLLEALENLVRRAGTRIRVVFDGAEVVGWTTARRLVNVQFSEAGVIADDTIRDIVSALPDEQPIVVVSSDRELVASVRLLGANTVGSAPFLVAIR
;
A
#
# COMPACT_ATOMS: atom_id res chain seq x y z
N MET A 1 51.72 42.08 -42.83
CA MET A 1 50.86 41.99 -44.02
C MET A 1 49.41 42.02 -43.59
N ILE A 2 48.64 42.98 -44.09
CA ILE A 2 47.20 43.15 -43.80
C ILE A 2 46.43 42.09 -44.60
N ALA A 3 45.51 41.36 -43.95
CA ALA A 3 44.74 40.33 -44.63
C ALA A 3 43.72 40.93 -45.62
N ASP A 4 43.45 40.26 -46.74
CA ASP A 4 42.45 40.70 -47.73
C ASP A 4 41.06 40.93 -47.13
N GLU A 5 40.73 40.17 -46.08
CA GLU A 5 39.46 40.30 -45.37
C GLU A 5 39.36 41.61 -44.59
N GLN A 6 40.49 42.14 -44.11
CA GLN A 6 40.56 43.43 -43.40
C GLN A 6 40.51 44.62 -44.38
N LEU A 7 40.69 44.37 -45.69
CA LEU A 7 40.56 45.37 -46.74
C LEU A 7 39.32 45.14 -47.62
N ARG A 8 38.44 44.21 -47.23
CA ARG A 8 37.30 43.81 -48.07
C ARG A 8 36.50 45.01 -48.55
N ASP A 9 36.16 45.91 -47.64
CA ASP A 9 35.32 47.06 -47.93
C ASP A 9 36.00 48.02 -48.92
N VAL A 10 37.32 48.21 -48.78
CA VAL A 10 38.17 49.00 -49.71
C VAL A 10 38.24 48.37 -51.09
N LEU A 11 38.38 47.05 -51.15
CA LEU A 11 38.49 46.29 -52.39
C LEU A 11 37.14 46.22 -53.13
N GLU A 12 36.04 46.11 -52.39
CA GLU A 12 34.69 46.19 -52.95
C GLU A 12 34.35 47.63 -53.39
N PHE A 13 34.80 48.65 -52.65
CA PHE A 13 34.73 50.06 -53.07
C PHE A 13 35.50 50.30 -54.37
N ALA A 14 36.74 49.80 -54.47
CA ALA A 14 37.55 49.92 -55.68
C ALA A 14 36.89 49.27 -56.91
N LEU A 15 36.21 48.12 -56.71
CA LEU A 15 35.41 47.50 -57.75
C LEU A 15 34.22 48.38 -58.17
N ALA A 16 33.49 48.94 -57.20
CA ALA A 16 32.35 49.82 -57.46
C ALA A 16 32.78 51.09 -58.21
N ALA A 17 33.88 51.73 -57.80
CA ALA A 17 34.46 52.87 -58.49
C ALA A 17 34.86 52.52 -59.94
N ALA A 18 35.48 51.35 -60.16
CA ALA A 18 35.82 50.89 -61.50
C ALA A 18 34.58 50.60 -62.37
N GLN A 19 33.48 50.11 -61.78
CA GLN A 19 32.19 49.94 -62.48
C GLN A 19 31.61 51.28 -62.94
N GLU A 20 31.66 52.31 -62.09
CA GLU A 20 31.19 53.66 -62.43
C GLU A 20 32.05 54.33 -63.51
N MET A 21 33.38 54.23 -63.43
CA MET A 21 34.28 54.72 -64.48
C MET A 21 34.02 54.03 -65.83
N GLY A 22 33.69 52.73 -65.81
CA GLY A 22 33.28 51.96 -66.98
C GLY A 22 31.94 52.42 -67.58
N ARG A 23 30.99 52.85 -66.75
CA ARG A 23 29.68 53.41 -67.16
C ARG A 23 29.80 54.80 -67.78
N LEU A 24 30.67 55.65 -67.24
CA LEU A 24 30.96 57.01 -67.74
C LEU A 24 31.79 57.03 -69.03
N LYS A 25 32.00 55.88 -69.68
CA LYS A 25 32.80 55.69 -70.90
C LYS A 25 34.27 56.13 -70.77
N MET A 26 34.77 56.32 -69.56
CA MET A 26 36.19 56.56 -69.25
C MET A 26 36.95 55.22 -69.21
N ARG A 27 36.77 54.38 -70.24
CA ARG A 27 37.26 52.99 -70.25
C ARG A 27 38.79 52.88 -70.23
N GLU A 28 39.48 53.91 -70.69
CA GLU A 28 40.95 54.00 -70.64
C GLU A 28 41.48 54.18 -69.21
N ALA A 29 40.64 54.65 -68.28
CA ALA A 29 40.98 54.83 -66.87
C ALA A 29 40.74 53.58 -66.00
N VAL A 30 40.15 52.51 -66.55
CA VAL A 30 39.91 51.25 -65.82
C VAL A 30 41.00 50.23 -66.18
N PRO A 31 41.79 49.73 -65.21
CA PRO A 31 42.82 48.72 -65.46
C PRO A 31 42.26 47.46 -66.13
N ARG A 32 42.93 46.99 -67.19
CA ARG A 32 42.53 45.80 -67.97
C ARG A 32 42.26 44.55 -67.11
N PRO A 33 43.07 44.23 -66.06
CA PRO A 33 42.84 43.04 -65.26
C PRO A 33 41.56 43.09 -64.39
N LEU A 34 40.98 44.28 -64.16
CA LEU A 34 39.71 44.44 -63.42
C LEU A 34 38.47 44.21 -64.27
N GLN A 35 38.57 44.35 -65.60
CA GLN A 35 37.43 44.26 -66.53
C GLN A 35 36.60 42.96 -66.38
N PRO A 36 37.21 41.76 -66.19
CA PRO A 36 36.45 40.52 -65.98
C PRO A 36 35.66 40.48 -64.67
N LEU A 37 36.07 41.28 -63.67
CA LEU A 37 35.50 41.31 -62.33
C LEU A 37 34.34 42.31 -62.20
N LEU A 38 34.24 43.29 -63.09
CA LEU A 38 33.20 44.34 -63.06
C LEU A 38 31.77 43.83 -63.14
N LYS A 39 31.55 42.58 -63.58
CA LYS A 39 30.21 41.96 -63.65
C LYS A 39 29.71 41.45 -62.29
N PHE A 40 30.58 41.32 -61.30
CA PHE A 40 30.22 40.76 -60.00
C PHE A 40 29.81 41.86 -59.00
N LYS A 41 28.78 41.59 -58.20
CA LYS A 41 28.32 42.49 -57.13
C LYS A 41 29.08 42.29 -55.82
N ARG A 42 29.63 41.09 -55.59
CA ARG A 42 30.44 40.72 -54.43
C ARG A 42 31.59 39.84 -54.86
N LEU A 43 32.73 39.99 -54.19
CA LEU A 43 33.95 39.26 -54.51
C LEU A 43 34.15 38.09 -53.54
N ASN A 44 34.56 36.95 -54.11
CA ASN A 44 35.12 35.86 -53.31
C ASN A 44 36.60 36.17 -52.97
N ARG A 45 37.23 35.33 -52.13
CA ARG A 45 38.62 35.53 -51.70
C ARG A 45 39.62 35.69 -52.87
N ALA A 46 39.44 34.94 -53.95
CA ALA A 46 40.29 35.05 -55.13
C ALA A 46 40.06 36.36 -55.91
N GLY A 47 38.80 36.82 -55.97
CA GLY A 47 38.43 38.12 -56.54
C GLY A 47 39.00 39.29 -55.74
N LEU A 48 38.96 39.23 -54.41
CA LEU A 48 39.59 40.23 -53.54
C LEU A 48 41.10 40.31 -53.77
N ALA A 49 41.79 39.16 -53.79
CA ALA A 49 43.23 39.12 -54.07
C ALA A 49 43.57 39.68 -55.47
N ALA A 50 42.73 39.41 -56.48
CA ALA A 50 42.90 39.96 -57.82
C ALA A 50 42.71 41.48 -57.86
N VAL A 51 41.71 42.03 -57.16
CA VAL A 51 41.53 43.48 -57.05
C VAL A 51 42.68 44.14 -56.31
N ARG A 52 43.11 43.56 -55.18
CA ARG A 52 44.28 44.04 -54.42
C ARG A 52 45.50 44.16 -55.33
N ARG A 53 45.82 43.09 -56.05
CA ARG A 53 46.99 43.05 -56.93
C ARG A 53 46.98 44.19 -57.95
N VAL A 54 45.83 44.50 -58.53
CA VAL A 54 45.72 45.61 -59.48
C VAL A 54 45.97 46.96 -58.81
N ILE A 55 45.42 47.19 -57.64
CA ILE A 55 45.63 48.46 -56.90
C ILE A 55 47.10 48.60 -56.44
N GLU A 56 47.76 47.48 -56.13
CA GLU A 56 49.17 47.48 -55.76
C GLU A 56 50.10 47.71 -56.96
N GLU A 57 49.76 47.19 -58.14
CA GLU A 57 50.53 47.34 -59.39
C GLU A 57 50.25 48.66 -60.14
N ASP A 58 49.04 49.24 -60.02
CA ASP A 58 48.62 50.47 -60.71
C ASP A 58 48.50 51.66 -59.75
N GLU A 59 49.55 52.45 -59.67
CA GLU A 59 49.64 53.62 -58.79
C GLU A 59 48.68 54.75 -59.18
N ALA A 60 48.47 55.01 -60.47
CA ALA A 60 47.57 56.06 -60.93
C ALA A 60 46.11 55.73 -60.59
N PHE A 61 45.73 54.46 -60.74
CA PHE A 61 44.42 53.98 -60.34
C PHE A 61 44.23 54.04 -58.82
N ARG A 62 45.24 53.64 -58.02
CA ARG A 62 45.20 53.75 -56.55
C ARG A 62 45.00 55.20 -56.08
N GLU A 63 45.74 56.14 -56.66
CA GLU A 63 45.64 57.57 -56.31
C GLU A 63 44.27 58.15 -56.68
N ALA A 64 43.71 57.78 -57.83
CA ALA A 64 42.35 58.18 -58.22
C ALA A 64 41.29 57.64 -57.24
N LEU A 65 41.47 56.41 -56.74
CA LEU A 65 40.61 55.83 -55.70
C LEU A 65 40.76 56.56 -54.36
N HIS A 66 41.99 56.87 -53.95
CA HIS A 66 42.27 57.64 -52.74
C HIS A 66 41.59 59.02 -52.77
N GLN A 67 41.76 59.77 -53.86
CA GLN A 67 41.14 61.09 -54.04
C GLN A 67 39.61 61.00 -54.07
N GLY A 68 39.06 59.99 -54.73
CA GLY A 68 37.61 59.76 -54.77
C GLY A 68 37.03 59.45 -53.39
N LEU A 69 37.76 58.67 -52.57
CA LEU A 69 37.36 58.33 -51.21
C LEU A 69 37.42 59.54 -50.27
N VAL A 70 38.51 60.31 -50.30
CA VAL A 70 38.67 61.53 -49.49
C VAL A 70 37.64 62.59 -49.87
N ALA A 71 37.39 62.81 -51.17
CA ALA A 71 36.38 63.76 -51.65
C ALA A 71 34.93 63.32 -51.36
N GLY A 72 34.70 62.02 -51.16
CA GLY A 72 33.42 61.47 -50.70
C GLY A 72 33.18 61.71 -49.21
N GLN A 73 34.24 61.61 -48.39
CA GLN A 73 34.17 61.82 -46.94
C GLN A 73 33.76 63.25 -46.55
N GLU A 74 34.16 64.25 -47.32
CA GLU A 74 33.79 65.67 -47.08
C GLU A 74 32.31 65.97 -47.40
N ARG A 75 31.59 65.05 -48.05
CA ARG A 75 30.21 65.25 -48.53
C ARG A 75 29.15 64.53 -47.70
N GLU A 76 29.53 63.54 -46.87
CA GLU A 76 28.60 62.72 -46.10
C GLU A 76 28.79 62.94 -44.58
N ASP A 77 27.81 63.60 -43.94
CA ASP A 77 27.81 63.98 -42.52
C ASP A 77 27.54 62.83 -41.52
N GLY A 78 28.00 61.59 -41.73
CA GLY A 78 27.62 60.53 -40.77
C GLY A 78 28.34 59.19 -40.75
N GLU A 79 28.96 58.73 -41.83
CA GLU A 79 29.76 57.50 -41.82
C GLU A 79 31.12 57.83 -42.42
N GLY A 80 32.07 58.19 -41.55
CA GLY A 80 33.45 58.43 -41.97
C GLY A 80 33.96 57.22 -42.75
N ALA A 81 34.55 57.46 -43.92
CA ALA A 81 35.19 56.42 -44.71
C ALA A 81 36.14 55.59 -43.84
N ASP A 82 36.16 54.28 -44.08
CA ASP A 82 36.99 53.32 -43.34
C ASP A 82 38.44 53.85 -43.26
N ALA A 83 38.91 54.15 -42.04
CA ALA A 83 40.23 54.72 -41.81
C ALA A 83 41.34 53.82 -42.39
N VAL A 84 41.12 52.50 -42.40
CA VAL A 84 42.02 51.53 -43.02
C VAL A 84 42.07 51.71 -44.55
N ALA A 85 40.93 52.03 -45.17
CA ALA A 85 40.81 52.30 -46.60
C ALA A 85 41.63 53.52 -47.04
N ILE A 86 41.51 54.61 -46.30
CA ILE A 86 42.21 55.86 -46.59
C ILE A 86 43.73 55.66 -46.44
N LEU A 87 44.16 55.07 -45.33
CA LEU A 87 45.57 54.81 -45.06
C LEU A 87 46.18 53.85 -46.09
N TRP A 88 45.44 52.81 -46.49
CA TRP A 88 45.95 51.79 -47.42
C TRP A 88 46.08 52.32 -48.86
N LEU A 89 45.14 53.15 -49.32
CA LEU A 89 45.18 53.75 -50.64
C LEU A 89 46.18 54.92 -50.73
N GLY A 90 46.21 55.79 -49.71
CA GLY A 90 47.06 56.99 -49.69
C GLY A 90 48.53 56.72 -49.36
N ARG A 91 48.83 55.62 -48.64
CA ARG A 91 50.20 55.21 -48.24
C ARG A 91 51.10 56.34 -47.71
N PRO A 92 50.64 57.21 -46.79
CA PRO A 92 51.51 58.20 -46.15
C PRO A 92 52.66 57.50 -45.38
N GLU A 93 53.71 58.23 -45.04
CA GLU A 93 54.80 57.67 -44.22
C GLU A 93 54.25 57.04 -42.93
N GLY A 94 54.61 55.77 -42.65
CA GLY A 94 54.11 55.02 -41.48
C GLY A 94 52.70 54.44 -41.59
N TRP A 95 52.07 54.43 -42.78
CA TRP A 95 50.69 53.95 -42.97
C TRP A 95 50.44 52.51 -42.45
N GLU A 96 51.44 51.62 -42.54
CA GLU A 96 51.31 50.23 -42.08
C GLU A 96 51.11 50.16 -40.56
N ASP A 97 51.83 50.99 -39.81
CA ASP A 97 51.74 51.06 -38.34
C ASP A 97 50.40 51.67 -37.90
N GLU A 98 49.92 52.70 -38.60
CA GLU A 98 48.62 53.31 -38.31
C GLU A 98 47.46 52.35 -38.59
N ILE A 99 47.49 51.59 -39.69
CA ILE A 99 46.50 50.53 -39.94
C ILE A 99 46.57 49.45 -38.85
N ALA A 100 47.77 49.05 -38.42
CA ALA A 100 47.92 48.07 -37.35
C ALA A 100 47.30 48.57 -36.04
N LYS A 101 47.44 49.87 -35.70
CA LYS A 101 46.80 50.49 -34.53
C LYS A 101 45.28 50.49 -34.63
N VAL A 102 44.71 50.89 -35.77
CA VAL A 102 43.25 50.90 -35.98
C VAL A 102 42.67 49.50 -35.85
N LEU A 103 43.27 48.51 -36.52
CA LEU A 103 42.81 47.12 -36.47
C LEU A 103 42.96 46.52 -35.06
N ALA A 104 44.01 46.88 -34.32
CA ALA A 104 44.19 46.45 -32.93
C ALA A 104 43.11 47.06 -32.01
N ALA A 105 42.78 48.35 -32.18
CA ALA A 105 41.73 49.01 -31.43
C ALA A 105 40.35 48.40 -31.72
N GLU A 106 40.02 48.11 -32.98
CA GLU A 106 38.79 47.42 -33.34
C GLU A 106 38.70 46.00 -32.78
N ALA A 107 39.81 45.25 -32.83
CA ALA A 107 39.86 43.90 -32.28
C ALA A 107 39.64 43.93 -30.76
N GLU A 108 40.24 44.89 -30.07
CA GLU A 108 40.04 45.10 -28.64
C GLU A 108 38.60 45.50 -28.32
N GLN A 109 37.99 46.40 -29.09
CA GLN A 109 36.59 46.78 -28.91
C GLN A 109 35.65 45.59 -29.10
N LYS A 110 35.85 44.79 -30.17
CA LYS A 110 35.08 43.55 -30.40
C LYS A 110 35.25 42.54 -29.27
N ARG A 111 36.44 42.49 -28.64
CA ARG A 111 36.71 41.65 -27.47
C ARG A 111 35.92 42.15 -26.24
N VAL A 112 35.96 43.45 -25.97
CA VAL A 112 35.20 44.08 -24.88
C VAL A 112 33.70 43.87 -25.06
N ASP A 113 33.16 44.08 -26.25
CA ASP A 113 31.73 43.89 -26.54
C ASP A 113 31.30 42.44 -26.31
N ARG A 114 32.14 41.48 -26.74
CA ARG A 114 31.89 40.05 -26.50
C ARG A 114 31.86 39.74 -25.00
N LEU A 115 32.85 40.22 -24.25
CA LEU A 115 32.90 40.04 -22.81
C LEU A 115 31.69 40.67 -22.11
N ALA A 116 31.25 41.86 -22.54
CA ALA A 116 30.05 42.51 -21.99
C ALA A 116 28.75 41.73 -22.31
N ILE A 117 28.66 41.07 -23.47
CA ILE A 117 27.55 40.16 -23.78
C ILE A 117 27.61 38.92 -22.89
N GLU A 118 28.78 38.32 -22.74
CA GLU A 118 28.99 37.14 -21.89
C GLU A 118 28.66 37.45 -20.43
N GLU A 119 29.13 38.57 -19.87
CA GLU A 119 28.84 39.03 -18.52
C GLU A 119 27.32 39.21 -18.31
N ARG A 120 26.64 39.91 -19.23
CA ARG A 120 25.18 40.08 -19.16
C ARG A 120 24.45 38.73 -19.21
N SER A 121 24.92 37.79 -20.03
CA SER A 121 24.35 36.44 -20.08
C SER A 121 24.59 35.65 -18.80
N ALA A 122 25.76 35.78 -18.18
CA ALA A 122 26.12 35.13 -16.92
C ALA A 122 25.30 35.70 -15.76
N SER A 123 25.17 37.02 -15.69
CA SER A 123 24.36 37.73 -14.70
C SER A 123 22.89 37.30 -14.76
N LYS A 124 22.30 37.21 -15.96
CA LYS A 124 20.93 36.69 -16.14
C LYS A 124 20.78 35.22 -15.71
N ARG A 125 21.80 34.38 -15.95
CA ARG A 125 21.79 32.98 -15.48
C ARG A 125 21.85 32.90 -13.96
N LEU A 126 22.63 33.75 -13.31
CA LEU A 126 22.71 33.83 -11.85
C LEU A 126 21.38 34.27 -11.24
N GLU A 127 20.75 35.33 -11.78
CA GLU A 127 19.43 35.78 -11.33
C GLU A 127 18.35 34.69 -11.49
N ALA A 128 18.39 33.95 -12.60
CA ALA A 128 17.47 32.83 -12.82
C ALA A 128 17.71 31.67 -11.84
N ALA A 129 18.97 31.37 -11.51
CA ALA A 129 19.33 30.37 -10.52
C ALA A 129 18.88 30.79 -9.10
N ASP A 130 19.06 32.05 -8.72
CA ASP A 130 18.61 32.57 -7.44
C ASP A 130 17.09 32.49 -7.30
N LYS A 131 16.34 32.88 -8.34
CA LYS A 131 14.87 32.70 -8.36
C LYS A 131 14.46 31.23 -8.25
N HIS A 132 15.24 30.32 -8.85
CA HIS A 132 14.97 28.89 -8.74
C HIS A 132 15.21 28.39 -7.32
N VAL A 133 16.29 28.81 -6.66
CA VAL A 133 16.60 28.47 -5.27
C VAL A 133 15.52 28.99 -4.32
N GLU A 134 15.07 30.23 -4.48
CA GLU A 134 13.99 30.80 -3.67
C GLU A 134 12.67 30.02 -3.82
N ARG A 135 12.33 29.61 -5.05
CA ARG A 135 11.18 28.74 -5.28
C ARG A 135 11.32 27.39 -4.57
N LEU A 136 12.48 26.74 -4.68
CA LEU A 136 12.72 25.45 -3.99
C LEU A 136 12.69 25.59 -2.47
N ARG A 137 13.15 26.72 -1.92
CA ARG A 137 13.05 27.02 -0.49
C ARG A 137 11.60 27.17 -0.04
N ALA A 138 10.76 27.84 -0.84
CA ALA A 138 9.32 27.96 -0.57
C ALA A 138 8.62 26.59 -0.62
N GLU A 139 8.90 25.79 -1.66
CA GLU A 139 8.36 24.42 -1.78
C GLU A 139 8.79 23.53 -0.60
N LEU A 140 10.03 23.66 -0.12
CA LEU A 140 10.52 22.95 1.06
C LEU A 140 9.78 23.38 2.35
N ALA A 141 9.56 24.69 2.54
CA ALA A 141 8.82 25.20 3.69
C ALA A 141 7.37 24.69 3.70
N ASP A 142 6.71 24.69 2.54
CA ASP A 142 5.34 24.16 2.39
C ASP A 142 5.29 22.66 2.68
N ALA A 143 6.25 21.88 2.17
CA ALA A 143 6.35 20.45 2.44
C ALA A 143 6.60 20.16 3.93
N GLN A 144 7.42 20.96 4.61
CA GLN A 144 7.66 20.86 6.05
C GLN A 144 6.38 21.18 6.84
N ALA A 145 5.66 22.23 6.47
CA ALA A 145 4.38 22.58 7.11
C ALA A 145 3.32 21.48 6.92
N ALA A 146 3.23 20.90 5.72
CA ALA A 146 2.36 19.77 5.44
C ALA A 146 2.71 18.55 6.29
N LEU A 147 4.01 18.23 6.44
CA LEU A 147 4.47 17.12 7.28
C LEU A 147 4.12 17.32 8.76
N VAL A 148 4.28 18.54 9.29
CA VAL A 148 3.89 18.86 10.68
C VAL A 148 2.38 18.71 10.87
N SER A 149 1.58 19.16 9.90
CA SER A 149 0.12 19.01 9.92
C SER A 149 -0.30 17.53 9.89
N GLU A 150 0.28 16.72 9.01
CA GLU A 150 0.01 15.29 8.93
C GLU A 150 0.41 14.55 10.21
N ARG A 151 1.57 14.86 10.80
CA ARG A 151 1.98 14.31 12.10
C ARG A 151 0.98 14.64 13.18
N SER A 152 0.50 15.88 13.23
CA SER A 152 -0.50 16.33 14.22
C SER A 152 -1.84 15.60 14.04
N ARG A 153 -2.28 15.39 12.80
CA ARG A 153 -3.49 14.61 12.47
C ARG A 153 -3.34 13.15 12.88
N HIS A 154 -2.19 12.55 12.61
CA HIS A 154 -1.88 11.18 12.95
C HIS A 154 -1.86 10.97 14.47
N THR A 155 -1.19 11.85 15.23
CA THR A 155 -1.23 11.79 16.70
C THR A 155 -2.63 11.97 17.25
N ALA A 156 -3.43 12.87 16.68
CA ALA A 156 -4.83 13.06 17.10
C ALA A 156 -5.70 11.83 16.76
N ALA A 157 -5.44 11.16 15.63
CA ALA A 157 -6.13 9.93 15.26
C ALA A 157 -5.77 8.76 16.18
N GLU A 158 -4.49 8.62 16.56
CA GLU A 158 -4.04 7.61 17.54
C GLU A 158 -4.70 7.86 18.90
N GLN A 159 -4.68 9.10 19.40
CA GLN A 159 -5.37 9.45 20.66
C GLN A 159 -6.88 9.13 20.62
N ARG A 160 -7.55 9.40 19.49
CA ARG A 160 -8.97 9.05 19.31
C ARG A 160 -9.19 7.54 19.30
N SER A 161 -8.29 6.79 18.67
CA SER A 161 -8.34 5.33 18.65
C SER A 161 -8.18 4.75 20.06
N ASP A 162 -7.20 5.24 20.83
CA ASP A 162 -6.96 4.81 22.21
C ASP A 162 -8.17 5.11 23.11
N LEU A 163 -8.78 6.30 22.96
CA LEU A 163 -9.99 6.67 23.68
C LEU A 163 -11.17 5.78 23.29
N ALA A 164 -11.34 5.49 21.99
CA ALA A 164 -12.39 4.61 21.51
C ALA A 164 -12.22 3.17 22.02
N GLU A 165 -10.98 2.66 22.08
CA GLU A 165 -10.69 1.33 22.63
C GLU A 165 -10.97 1.26 24.13
N ARG A 166 -10.57 2.28 24.90
CA ARG A 166 -10.91 2.40 26.33
C ARG A 166 -12.42 2.46 26.56
N ALA A 167 -13.15 3.22 25.72
CA ALA A 167 -14.60 3.30 25.79
C ALA A 167 -15.26 1.95 25.47
N ARG A 168 -14.79 1.24 24.44
CA ARG A 168 -15.26 -0.11 24.10
C ARG A 168 -15.04 -1.09 25.25
N ALA A 169 -13.84 -1.13 25.81
CA ALA A 169 -13.54 -1.99 26.96
C ALA A 169 -14.41 -1.66 28.20
N ALA A 170 -14.73 -0.38 28.42
CA ALA A 170 -15.65 0.02 29.48
C ALA A 170 -17.07 -0.49 29.24
N VAL A 171 -17.58 -0.35 28.00
CA VAL A 171 -18.91 -0.85 27.62
C VAL A 171 -18.99 -2.38 27.71
N GLU A 172 -17.94 -3.10 27.30
CA GLU A 172 -17.88 -4.57 27.42
C GLU A 172 -17.94 -5.02 28.89
N ARG A 173 -17.23 -4.33 29.79
CA ARG A 173 -17.32 -4.62 31.24
C ARG A 173 -18.73 -4.38 31.77
N GLN A 174 -19.35 -3.26 31.42
CA GLN A 174 -20.73 -2.96 31.82
C GLN A 174 -21.72 -4.01 31.28
N LEU A 175 -21.52 -4.48 30.05
CA LEU A 175 -22.36 -5.51 29.46
C LEU A 175 -22.20 -6.85 30.19
N GLU A 176 -20.98 -7.23 30.57
CA GLU A 176 -20.74 -8.47 31.32
C GLU A 176 -21.30 -8.38 32.74
N GLU A 177 -21.16 -7.24 33.41
CA GLU A 177 -21.78 -6.98 34.71
C GLU A 177 -23.31 -7.08 34.63
N ALA A 178 -23.94 -6.39 33.68
CA ALA A 178 -25.39 -6.46 33.47
C ALA A 178 -25.88 -7.88 33.11
N ARG A 179 -25.10 -8.66 32.34
CA ARG A 179 -25.39 -10.08 32.06
C ARG A 179 -25.30 -10.93 33.32
N SER A 180 -24.30 -10.69 34.17
CA SER A 180 -24.13 -11.42 35.42
C SER A 180 -25.27 -11.12 36.39
N GLU A 181 -25.71 -9.87 36.49
CA GLU A 181 -26.88 -9.45 37.29
C GLU A 181 -28.16 -10.08 36.77
N THR A 182 -28.38 -10.06 35.45
CA THR A 182 -29.54 -10.69 34.81
C THR A 182 -29.58 -12.20 35.10
N ARG A 183 -28.42 -12.88 35.03
CA ARG A 183 -28.33 -14.32 35.38
C ARG A 183 -28.67 -14.56 36.85
N ARG A 184 -28.15 -13.76 37.77
CA ARG A 184 -28.45 -13.87 39.21
C ARG A 184 -29.93 -13.63 39.49
N ALA A 185 -30.52 -12.59 38.89
CA ALA A 185 -31.94 -12.30 39.02
C ALA A 185 -32.81 -13.45 38.49
N LYS A 186 -32.43 -14.05 37.35
CA LYS A 186 -33.11 -15.22 36.80
C LYS A 186 -33.04 -16.43 37.73
N GLN A 187 -31.86 -16.74 38.28
CA GLN A 187 -31.67 -17.84 39.23
C GLN A 187 -32.48 -17.64 40.52
N GLN A 188 -32.53 -16.41 41.03
CA GLN A 188 -33.36 -16.07 42.19
C GLN A 188 -34.85 -16.24 41.90
N ALA A 189 -35.31 -15.83 40.71
CA ALA A 189 -36.70 -16.01 40.31
C ALA A 189 -37.09 -17.48 40.13
N GLU A 190 -36.20 -18.30 39.54
CA GLU A 190 -36.38 -19.76 39.43
C GLU A 190 -36.44 -20.42 40.81
N ALA A 191 -35.51 -20.09 41.72
CA ALA A 191 -35.52 -20.63 43.08
C ALA A 191 -36.79 -20.25 43.86
N ALA A 192 -37.24 -19.00 43.76
CA ALA A 192 -38.49 -18.55 44.38
C ALA A 192 -39.72 -19.25 43.78
N HIS A 193 -39.72 -19.54 42.48
CA HIS A 193 -40.77 -20.29 41.82
C HIS A 193 -40.83 -21.74 42.31
N ASP A 194 -39.67 -22.40 42.39
CA ASP A 194 -39.57 -23.78 42.88
C ASP A 194 -39.99 -23.90 44.35
N GLU A 195 -39.59 -22.95 45.20
CA GLU A 195 -40.02 -22.89 46.60
C GLU A 195 -41.54 -22.72 46.71
N THR A 196 -42.13 -21.82 45.92
CA THR A 196 -43.59 -21.63 45.87
C THR A 196 -44.31 -22.88 45.37
N SER A 197 -43.75 -23.57 44.37
CA SER A 197 -44.31 -24.82 43.83
C SER A 197 -44.29 -25.93 44.89
N ASN A 198 -43.16 -26.09 45.59
CA ASN A 198 -43.01 -27.07 46.67
C ASN A 198 -43.97 -26.79 47.84
N GLN A 199 -44.14 -25.52 48.23
CA GLN A 199 -45.12 -25.14 49.25
C GLN A 199 -46.56 -25.49 48.84
N ARG A 200 -46.92 -25.28 47.56
CA ARG A 200 -48.25 -25.67 47.04
C ARG A 200 -48.46 -27.17 47.03
N LEU A 201 -47.45 -27.95 46.63
CA LEU A 201 -47.50 -29.41 46.66
C LEU A 201 -47.64 -29.93 48.09
N ALA A 202 -46.88 -29.37 49.04
CA ALA A 202 -46.99 -29.71 50.46
C ALA A 202 -48.39 -29.40 51.02
N ALA A 203 -48.92 -28.21 50.75
CA ALA A 203 -50.27 -27.82 51.16
C ALA A 203 -51.36 -28.73 50.54
N GLY A 204 -51.21 -29.13 49.28
CA GLY A 204 -52.10 -30.09 48.62
C GLY A 204 -52.04 -31.48 49.26
N GLY A 205 -50.85 -31.94 49.62
CA GLY A 205 -50.65 -33.22 50.35
C GLY A 205 -51.27 -33.20 51.74
N GLU A 206 -51.08 -32.11 52.49
CA GLU A 206 -51.73 -31.91 53.80
C GLU A 206 -53.25 -31.90 53.69
N ALA A 207 -53.81 -31.22 52.68
CA ALA A 207 -55.25 -31.19 52.44
C ALA A 207 -55.80 -32.59 52.11
N ALA A 208 -55.11 -33.36 51.26
CA ALA A 208 -55.48 -34.74 50.95
C ALA A 208 -55.42 -35.64 52.19
N SER A 209 -54.39 -35.48 53.03
CA SER A 209 -54.28 -36.23 54.30
C SER A 209 -55.40 -35.88 55.27
N ARG A 210 -55.80 -34.60 55.36
CA ARG A 210 -56.95 -34.19 56.18
C ARG A 210 -58.26 -34.81 55.69
N GLN A 211 -58.52 -34.78 54.38
CA GLN A 211 -59.70 -35.42 53.80
C GLN A 211 -59.73 -36.93 54.07
N HIS A 212 -58.59 -37.60 53.99
CA HIS A 212 -58.51 -39.03 54.33
C HIS A 212 -58.86 -39.30 55.79
N LEU A 213 -58.29 -38.52 56.72
CA LEU A 213 -58.57 -38.63 58.16
C LEU A 213 -60.03 -38.30 58.49
N GLU A 214 -60.63 -37.31 57.83
CA GLU A 214 -62.07 -36.98 57.98
C GLU A 214 -62.94 -38.16 57.53
N ALA A 215 -62.67 -38.74 56.36
CA ALA A 215 -63.41 -39.91 55.86
C ALA A 215 -63.23 -41.14 56.77
N GLU A 216 -62.04 -41.32 57.35
CA GLU A 216 -61.78 -42.40 58.31
C GLU A 216 -62.52 -42.17 59.63
N ASN A 217 -62.56 -40.93 60.14
CA ASN A 217 -63.34 -40.55 61.31
C ASN A 217 -64.85 -40.76 61.09
N GLU A 218 -65.39 -40.39 59.92
CA GLU A 218 -66.79 -40.67 59.58
C GLU A 218 -67.10 -42.17 59.58
N ARG A 219 -66.21 -42.99 59.00
CA ARG A 219 -66.35 -44.45 59.04
C ARG A 219 -66.31 -45.00 60.46
N LEU A 220 -65.41 -44.49 61.30
CA LEU A 220 -65.33 -44.90 62.71
C LEU A 220 -66.56 -44.46 63.50
N ALA A 221 -67.10 -43.28 63.25
CA ALA A 221 -68.33 -42.79 63.85
C ALA A 221 -69.53 -43.69 63.50
N LEU A 222 -69.67 -44.07 62.23
CA LEU A 222 -70.71 -45.01 61.79
C LEU A 222 -70.57 -46.39 62.47
N ARG A 223 -69.36 -46.95 62.53
CA ARG A 223 -69.10 -48.22 63.24
C ARG A 223 -69.41 -48.14 64.73
N LEU A 224 -69.10 -47.00 65.38
CA LEU A 224 -69.42 -46.79 66.78
C LEU A 224 -70.94 -46.75 66.98
N GLU A 225 -71.67 -46.07 66.10
CA GLU A 225 -73.13 -46.03 66.15
C GLU A 225 -73.75 -47.42 65.95
N GLU A 226 -73.26 -48.20 64.99
CA GLU A 226 -73.64 -49.61 64.80
C GLU A 226 -73.35 -50.46 66.03
N ALA A 227 -72.16 -50.34 66.64
CA ALA A 227 -71.80 -51.08 67.85
C ALA A 227 -72.66 -50.68 69.05
N LEU A 228 -73.01 -49.40 69.18
CA LEU A 228 -73.92 -48.92 70.21
C LEU A 228 -75.34 -49.45 70.00
N ARG A 229 -75.84 -49.46 68.76
CA ARG A 229 -77.13 -50.08 68.42
C ARG A 229 -77.13 -51.57 68.74
N ALA A 230 -76.08 -52.31 68.36
CA ALA A 230 -75.94 -53.74 68.67
C ALA A 230 -75.89 -54.02 70.18
N ARG A 231 -75.26 -53.14 70.98
CA ARG A 231 -75.29 -53.25 72.45
C ARG A 231 -76.69 -53.04 73.01
N VAL A 232 -77.42 -52.03 72.54
CA VAL A 232 -78.80 -51.76 72.98
C VAL A 232 -79.74 -52.89 72.58
N GLU A 233 -79.59 -53.46 71.38
CA GLU A 233 -80.34 -54.64 70.94
C GLU A 233 -80.01 -55.89 71.78
N ALA A 234 -78.73 -56.11 72.11
CA ALA A 234 -78.32 -57.19 73.01
C ALA A 234 -78.88 -57.01 74.44
N GLU A 235 -79.00 -55.76 74.90
CA GLU A 235 -79.59 -55.42 76.21
C GLU A 235 -81.12 -55.60 76.22
N ALA A 236 -81.80 -55.33 75.09
CA ALA A 236 -83.24 -55.52 74.92
C ALA A 236 -83.69 -57.00 74.82
N ILE A 237 -82.80 -57.91 74.39
CA ILE A 237 -83.08 -59.35 74.23
C ILE A 237 -82.98 -60.11 75.57
N GLY A 238 -82.56 -59.48 76.67
CA GLY A 238 -82.66 -60.08 78.00
C GLY A 238 -81.89 -61.40 78.16
N GLN A 239 -80.66 -61.46 77.66
CA GLN A 239 -79.72 -62.54 77.96
C GLN A 239 -78.43 -62.02 78.56
N HIS A 240 -77.98 -62.71 79.60
CA HIS A 240 -76.87 -62.35 80.47
C HIS A 240 -75.58 -62.07 79.69
N VAL A 241 -74.92 -60.97 80.06
CA VAL A 241 -73.50 -60.75 79.81
C VAL A 241 -72.68 -61.80 80.56
N PRO A 242 -71.82 -62.62 79.92
CA PRO A 242 -70.70 -63.21 80.60
C PRO A 242 -69.52 -62.25 80.52
N ARG A 243 -69.00 -61.91 81.70
CA ARG A 243 -67.69 -61.31 81.90
C ARG A 243 -66.64 -62.35 81.45
N ALA A 244 -66.05 -62.15 80.28
CA ALA A 244 -64.90 -62.93 79.80
C ALA A 244 -63.68 -62.00 79.69
N ALA A 245 -62.65 -62.39 80.41
CA ALA A 245 -61.34 -61.75 80.45
C ALA A 245 -60.58 -61.92 79.12
N GLN A 246 -59.64 -61.00 78.89
CA GLN A 246 -58.40 -61.13 78.11
C GLN A 246 -58.35 -62.31 77.12
N ARG A 247 -58.49 -61.98 75.84
CA ARG A 247 -57.76 -62.61 74.73
C ARG A 247 -57.70 -61.60 73.59
N VAL A 248 -56.54 -60.94 73.47
CA VAL A 248 -56.11 -60.30 72.22
C VAL A 248 -55.61 -61.45 71.36
N ASP A 249 -56.43 -61.92 70.42
CA ASP A 249 -55.96 -62.85 69.39
C ASP A 249 -55.11 -62.09 68.35
N PRO A 250 -53.94 -62.61 67.97
CA PRO A 250 -52.96 -61.90 67.14
C PRO A 250 -53.30 -62.07 65.66
N ALA A 251 -54.14 -61.18 65.11
CA ALA A 251 -54.28 -61.03 63.66
C ALA A 251 -53.24 -60.04 63.10
N LEU A 252 -51.96 -60.34 63.31
CA LEU A 252 -50.81 -59.69 62.68
C LEU A 252 -49.88 -60.76 62.05
N PRO A 253 -50.33 -61.42 60.97
CA PRO A 253 -49.35 -61.80 59.93
C PRO A 253 -49.68 -61.24 58.54
N VAL A 254 -50.94 -60.90 58.24
CA VAL A 254 -51.31 -60.53 56.86
C VAL A 254 -50.94 -59.09 56.49
N ALA A 255 -50.92 -58.17 57.47
CA ALA A 255 -50.51 -56.78 57.24
C ALA A 255 -48.97 -56.59 57.19
N THR A 256 -48.20 -57.48 57.82
CA THR A 256 -46.72 -57.42 57.79
C THR A 256 -46.14 -58.08 56.55
N GLU A 257 -46.84 -59.05 55.97
CA GLU A 257 -46.45 -59.70 54.71
C GLU A 257 -46.79 -58.81 53.50
N ALA A 258 -47.98 -58.19 53.49
CA ALA A 258 -48.34 -57.20 52.48
C ALA A 258 -47.44 -55.95 52.49
N LEU A 259 -47.02 -55.47 53.67
CA LEU A 259 -46.08 -54.35 53.80
C LEU A 259 -44.65 -54.75 53.39
N ARG A 260 -44.25 -56.01 53.61
CA ARG A 260 -42.94 -56.54 53.17
C ARG A 260 -42.86 -56.71 51.66
N ASP A 261 -43.95 -57.14 51.02
CA ASP A 261 -44.00 -57.27 49.57
C ASP A 261 -44.07 -55.89 48.88
N ALA A 262 -44.81 -54.92 49.44
CA ALA A 262 -44.79 -53.54 48.96
C ALA A 262 -43.40 -52.87 49.08
N VAL A 263 -42.65 -53.15 50.16
CA VAL A 263 -41.27 -52.65 50.34
C VAL A 263 -40.28 -53.32 49.38
N LYS A 264 -40.50 -54.60 49.03
CA LYS A 264 -39.68 -55.30 48.01
C LYS A 264 -39.94 -54.77 46.60
N GLU A 265 -41.20 -54.50 46.23
CA GLU A 265 -41.52 -53.89 44.94
C GLU A 265 -40.96 -52.47 44.82
N LEU A 266 -41.04 -51.67 45.89
CA LEU A 266 -40.48 -50.32 45.90
C LEU A 266 -38.95 -50.33 45.80
N SER A 267 -38.28 -51.30 46.43
CA SER A 267 -36.82 -51.46 46.34
C SER A 267 -36.38 -51.92 44.94
N ALA A 268 -37.15 -52.80 44.29
CA ALA A 268 -36.89 -53.24 42.92
C ALA A 268 -37.10 -52.11 41.89
N ALA A 269 -38.14 -51.29 42.07
CA ALA A 269 -38.37 -50.10 41.25
C ALA A 269 -37.26 -49.06 41.42
N THR A 270 -36.74 -48.88 42.63
CA THR A 270 -35.64 -47.96 42.91
C THR A 270 -34.33 -48.42 42.26
N MET A 271 -34.05 -49.73 42.23
CA MET A 271 -32.86 -50.27 41.55
C MET A 271 -32.92 -50.12 40.03
N LEU A 272 -34.10 -50.30 39.41
CA LEU A 272 -34.30 -50.10 37.97
C LEU A 272 -34.09 -48.65 37.54
N VAL A 273 -34.53 -47.69 38.36
CA VAL A 273 -34.31 -46.26 38.12
C VAL A 273 -32.83 -45.91 38.26
N ASN A 274 -32.14 -46.42 39.28
CA ASN A 274 -30.69 -46.18 39.45
C ASN A 274 -29.84 -46.82 38.33
N SER A 275 -30.23 -47.98 37.80
CA SER A 275 -29.54 -48.59 36.65
C SER A 275 -29.76 -47.79 35.36
N ALA A 276 -30.97 -47.25 35.16
CA ALA A 276 -31.26 -46.41 33.99
C ALA A 276 -30.48 -45.08 34.02
N ILE A 277 -30.35 -44.46 35.20
CA ILE A 277 -29.54 -43.24 35.40
C ILE A 277 -28.05 -43.53 35.15
N SER A 278 -27.55 -44.71 35.56
CA SER A 278 -26.15 -45.12 35.32
C SER A 278 -25.86 -45.41 33.84
N GLU A 279 -26.81 -45.99 33.10
CA GLU A 279 -26.67 -46.20 31.65
C GLU A 279 -26.71 -44.88 30.85
N LEU A 280 -27.51 -43.90 31.26
CA LEU A 280 -27.58 -42.59 30.63
C LEU A 280 -26.29 -41.79 30.86
N THR A 281 -25.73 -41.83 32.07
CA THR A 281 -24.47 -41.15 32.41
C THR A 281 -23.24 -41.81 31.76
N ALA A 282 -23.22 -43.14 31.61
CA ALA A 282 -22.17 -43.85 30.87
C ALA A 282 -22.18 -43.53 29.36
N ARG A 283 -23.36 -43.37 28.75
CA ARG A 283 -23.52 -43.00 27.33
C ARG A 283 -23.17 -41.55 27.01
N GLU A 284 -23.12 -40.68 28.02
CA GLU A 284 -22.61 -39.30 27.89
C GLU A 284 -21.09 -39.24 28.01
N ALA A 285 -20.47 -40.08 28.84
CA ALA A 285 -19.02 -40.17 28.98
C ALA A 285 -18.30 -40.76 27.75
N GLU A 286 -18.93 -41.71 27.03
CA GLU A 286 -18.34 -42.36 25.84
C GLU A 286 -18.37 -41.50 24.56
N ARG A 287 -19.12 -40.39 24.54
CA ARG A 287 -19.14 -39.45 23.39
C ARG A 287 -17.99 -38.45 23.39
N GLY A 288 -17.18 -38.40 24.44
CA GLY A 288 -16.16 -37.37 24.65
C GLY A 288 -14.75 -37.64 24.10
N THR A 289 -14.35 -38.87 23.78
CA THR A 289 -12.91 -39.15 23.54
C THR A 289 -12.62 -40.25 22.51
N ARG A 290 -12.66 -39.90 21.22
CA ARG A 290 -11.91 -40.63 20.18
C ARG A 290 -11.35 -39.67 19.12
N GLN A 291 -10.25 -38.99 19.41
CA GLN A 291 -9.39 -38.42 18.37
C GLN A 291 -8.37 -39.48 17.91
N ARG A 292 -8.49 -39.89 16.64
CA ARG A 292 -7.46 -40.67 15.92
C ARG A 292 -6.32 -39.73 15.50
N PRO A 293 -5.07 -40.21 15.37
CA PRO A 293 -3.96 -39.38 14.92
C PRO A 293 -4.17 -38.99 13.45
N ALA A 294 -4.17 -37.69 13.16
CA ALA A 294 -4.33 -37.16 11.82
C ALA A 294 -3.08 -37.43 10.98
N ARG A 295 -3.25 -38.00 9.78
CA ARG A 295 -2.29 -37.82 8.68
C ARG A 295 -2.14 -36.31 8.46
N ARG A 296 -0.91 -35.79 8.35
CA ARG A 296 -0.66 -34.38 8.00
C ARG A 296 -1.52 -34.03 6.77
N ALA A 297 -2.52 -33.18 6.96
CA ALA A 297 -3.33 -32.68 5.85
C ALA A 297 -2.41 -31.79 5.01
N GLN A 298 -2.10 -32.14 3.77
CA GLN A 298 -1.33 -31.24 2.91
C GLN A 298 -2.21 -30.09 2.44
N ARG A 299 -1.66 -28.86 2.43
CA ARG A 299 -2.31 -27.68 1.83
C ARG A 299 -2.82 -27.97 0.43
N VAL A 300 -4.08 -27.62 0.16
CA VAL A 300 -4.70 -27.75 -1.16
C VAL A 300 -4.71 -26.39 -1.87
N PRO A 301 -4.17 -26.27 -3.08
CA PRO A 301 -4.17 -25.01 -3.81
C PRO A 301 -5.60 -24.59 -4.18
N VAL A 302 -5.86 -23.29 -4.18
CA VAL A 302 -7.18 -22.72 -4.52
C VAL A 302 -7.52 -23.10 -5.97
N PRO A 303 -8.71 -23.68 -6.22
CA PRO A 303 -9.13 -24.02 -7.58
C PRO A 303 -9.39 -22.74 -8.38
N ILE A 304 -8.74 -22.62 -9.54
CA ILE A 304 -8.92 -21.48 -10.45
C ILE A 304 -10.10 -21.81 -11.40
N PRO A 305 -11.19 -21.01 -11.40
CA PRO A 305 -12.31 -21.24 -12.32
C PRO A 305 -11.89 -21.11 -13.79
N GLY A 306 -12.41 -22.00 -14.65
CA GLY A 306 -12.34 -21.83 -16.11
C GLY A 306 -11.07 -22.29 -16.82
N GLY A 307 -10.21 -23.10 -16.19
CA GLY A 307 -9.04 -23.72 -16.88
C GLY A 307 -7.93 -22.74 -17.27
N ARG A 308 -7.95 -21.52 -16.74
CA ARG A 308 -6.89 -20.52 -16.95
C ARG A 308 -5.72 -20.80 -15.99
N TYR A 309 -4.50 -20.84 -16.53
CA TYR A 309 -3.27 -20.97 -15.75
C TYR A 309 -2.78 -19.59 -15.30
N GLY A 310 -1.88 -19.54 -14.30
CA GLY A 310 -1.45 -18.36 -13.52
C GLY A 310 -0.79 -17.18 -14.26
N ASP A 311 -1.02 -17.06 -15.57
CA ASP A 311 -0.47 -16.02 -16.45
C ASP A 311 -1.50 -14.96 -16.89
N ASP A 312 -2.72 -14.99 -16.34
CA ASP A 312 -3.76 -13.99 -16.59
C ASP A 312 -3.93 -13.05 -15.38
N ALA A 313 -3.95 -11.74 -15.60
CA ALA A 313 -4.15 -10.74 -14.56
C ALA A 313 -5.50 -10.89 -13.84
N GLU A 314 -6.52 -11.46 -14.51
CA GLU A 314 -7.81 -11.78 -13.87
C GLU A 314 -7.67 -12.89 -12.82
N VAL A 315 -6.83 -13.88 -13.07
CA VAL A 315 -6.54 -14.96 -12.11
C VAL A 315 -5.83 -14.41 -10.89
N VAL A 316 -4.91 -13.46 -11.08
CA VAL A 316 -4.22 -12.78 -9.96
C VAL A 316 -5.21 -12.03 -9.08
N ARG A 317 -6.12 -11.25 -9.70
CA ARG A 317 -7.14 -10.51 -8.96
C ARG A 317 -8.09 -11.44 -8.19
N PHE A 318 -8.48 -12.56 -8.81
CA PHE A 318 -9.29 -13.59 -8.16
C PHE A 318 -8.58 -14.18 -6.94
N LEU A 319 -7.34 -14.65 -7.11
CA LEU A 319 -6.56 -15.27 -6.05
C LEU A 319 -6.26 -14.30 -4.90
N ALA A 320 -5.97 -13.04 -5.20
CA ALA A 320 -5.72 -12.00 -4.19
C ALA A 320 -6.98 -11.66 -3.37
N GLY A 321 -8.18 -11.87 -3.92
CA GLY A 321 -9.46 -11.63 -3.25
C GLY A 321 -9.98 -12.82 -2.43
N VAL A 322 -9.30 -13.96 -2.44
CA VAL A 322 -9.70 -15.14 -1.66
C VAL A 322 -9.61 -14.83 -0.16
N PRO A 323 -10.66 -15.11 0.64
CA PRO A 323 -10.62 -14.87 2.07
C PRO A 323 -9.43 -15.58 2.74
N ASN A 324 -8.79 -14.85 3.66
CA ASN A 324 -7.60 -15.28 4.40
C ASN A 324 -6.33 -15.51 3.60
N VAL A 325 -6.30 -15.44 2.25
CA VAL A 325 -5.09 -15.72 1.46
C VAL A 325 -3.88 -14.88 1.91
N ILE A 326 -2.69 -15.49 1.89
CA ILE A 326 -1.42 -14.80 2.05
C ILE A 326 -0.70 -14.78 0.71
N VAL A 327 -0.37 -13.60 0.22
CA VAL A 327 0.44 -13.40 -0.99
C VAL A 327 1.89 -13.21 -0.57
N ILE A 328 2.77 -14.11 -1.00
CA ILE A 328 4.21 -14.04 -0.77
C ILE A 328 4.88 -13.59 -2.08
N VAL A 329 5.62 -12.50 -2.03
CA VAL A 329 6.23 -11.88 -3.20
C VAL A 329 7.75 -11.98 -3.13
N ASP A 330 8.35 -12.51 -4.20
CA ASP A 330 9.78 -12.43 -4.46
C ASP A 330 10.13 -10.99 -4.91
N GLY A 331 10.68 -10.22 -3.97
CA GLY A 331 10.77 -8.77 -4.06
C GLY A 331 11.61 -8.30 -5.24
N TYR A 332 12.83 -8.82 -5.42
CA TYR A 332 13.69 -8.36 -6.51
C TYR A 332 13.26 -8.90 -7.88
N ASN A 333 12.72 -10.11 -7.95
CA ASN A 333 12.23 -10.67 -9.20
C ASN A 333 11.08 -9.82 -9.77
N VAL A 334 10.12 -9.46 -8.92
CA VAL A 334 8.99 -8.62 -9.32
C VAL A 334 9.42 -7.18 -9.56
N ALA A 335 10.28 -6.60 -8.70
CA ALA A 335 10.73 -5.23 -8.86
C ALA A 335 11.55 -5.02 -10.15
N LYS A 336 12.48 -5.94 -10.48
CA LYS A 336 13.26 -5.90 -11.74
C LYS A 336 12.38 -6.06 -12.98
N THR A 337 11.32 -6.86 -12.90
CA THR A 337 10.35 -7.02 -14.00
C THR A 337 9.55 -5.73 -14.22
N GLY A 338 9.20 -5.02 -13.15
CA GLY A 338 8.36 -3.82 -13.23
C GLY A 338 9.10 -2.54 -13.59
N TRP A 339 10.32 -2.37 -13.08
CA TRP A 339 11.07 -1.13 -13.20
C TRP A 339 12.56 -1.42 -13.48
N PRO A 340 12.90 -1.99 -14.65
CA PRO A 340 14.28 -2.42 -14.95
C PRO A 340 15.27 -1.24 -15.01
N ASP A 341 14.81 -0.05 -15.41
CA ASP A 341 15.68 1.11 -15.72
C ASP A 341 15.98 2.02 -14.52
N VAL A 342 15.56 1.66 -13.30
CA VAL A 342 15.81 2.47 -12.10
C VAL A 342 16.71 1.74 -11.11
N GLU A 343 17.35 2.49 -10.21
CA GLU A 343 18.22 1.91 -9.17
C GLU A 343 17.45 0.99 -8.22
N LEU A 344 18.13 0.00 -7.64
CA LEU A 344 17.54 -1.06 -6.80
C LEU A 344 16.72 -0.51 -5.62
N ALA A 345 17.15 0.57 -4.99
CA ALA A 345 16.39 1.23 -3.93
C ALA A 345 15.04 1.78 -4.43
N MET A 346 15.05 2.41 -5.61
CA MET A 346 13.85 2.95 -6.26
C MET A 346 12.94 1.82 -6.78
N GLN A 347 13.52 0.71 -7.27
CA GLN A 347 12.76 -0.48 -7.66
C GLN A 347 11.97 -1.04 -6.48
N ARG A 348 12.62 -1.17 -5.31
CA ARG A 348 11.99 -1.61 -4.06
C ARG A 348 10.85 -0.67 -3.65
N ASP A 349 11.10 0.63 -3.61
CA ASP A 349 10.10 1.60 -3.15
C ASP A 349 8.85 1.60 -4.05
N ARG A 350 9.03 1.53 -5.37
CA ARG A 350 7.92 1.45 -6.33
C ARG A 350 7.14 0.14 -6.23
N LEU A 351 7.81 -0.98 -5.99
CA LEU A 351 7.13 -2.25 -5.74
C LEU A 351 6.28 -2.16 -4.47
N LEU A 352 6.86 -1.68 -3.38
CA LEU A 352 6.14 -1.57 -2.10
C LEU A 352 4.92 -0.66 -2.21
N GLU A 353 5.03 0.47 -2.91
CA GLU A 353 3.90 1.37 -3.17
C GLU A 353 2.78 0.67 -3.97
N ALA A 354 3.13 -0.08 -5.02
CA ALA A 354 2.16 -0.85 -5.80
C ALA A 354 1.46 -1.93 -4.96
N LEU A 355 2.18 -2.59 -4.06
CA LEU A 355 1.64 -3.59 -3.15
C LEU A 355 0.73 -2.98 -2.08
N GLU A 356 1.07 -1.82 -1.51
CA GLU A 356 0.20 -1.12 -0.56
C GLU A 356 -1.13 -0.71 -1.20
N ASN A 357 -1.10 -0.30 -2.47
CA ASN A 357 -2.32 -0.05 -3.24
C ASN A 357 -3.16 -1.32 -3.43
N LEU A 358 -2.53 -2.47 -3.67
CA LEU A 358 -3.24 -3.75 -3.72
C LEU A 358 -3.89 -4.10 -2.36
N VAL A 359 -3.16 -3.95 -1.26
CA VAL A 359 -3.70 -4.20 0.10
C VAL A 359 -4.91 -3.32 0.38
N ARG A 360 -4.87 -2.02 0.01
CA ARG A 360 -5.99 -1.10 0.19
C ARG A 360 -7.23 -1.48 -0.62
N ARG A 361 -7.05 -2.01 -1.84
CA ARG A 361 -8.16 -2.39 -2.73
C ARG A 361 -8.75 -3.76 -2.42
N ALA A 362 -7.90 -4.76 -2.13
CA ALA A 362 -8.30 -6.15 -2.01
C ALA A 362 -8.34 -6.66 -0.55
N GLY A 363 -7.79 -5.91 0.41
CA GLY A 363 -7.70 -6.34 1.82
C GLY A 363 -6.79 -7.56 2.04
N THR A 364 -5.93 -7.88 1.07
CA THR A 364 -5.11 -9.09 1.09
C THR A 364 -3.91 -8.94 2.00
N ARG A 365 -3.43 -10.05 2.60
CA ARG A 365 -2.21 -10.04 3.42
C ARG A 365 -1.00 -10.30 2.52
N ILE A 366 -0.08 -9.33 2.46
CA ILE A 366 1.12 -9.43 1.61
C ILE A 366 2.38 -9.53 2.47
N ARG A 367 3.21 -10.53 2.16
CA ARG A 367 4.58 -10.67 2.65
C ARG A 367 5.56 -10.55 1.48
N VAL A 368 6.57 -9.71 1.61
CA VAL A 368 7.59 -9.50 0.57
C VAL A 368 8.93 -9.95 1.12
N VAL A 369 9.63 -10.79 0.36
CA VAL A 369 10.96 -11.28 0.70
C VAL A 369 11.97 -10.65 -0.25
N PHE A 370 12.94 -9.92 0.28
CA PHE A 370 14.09 -9.42 -0.47
C PHE A 370 15.34 -10.23 -0.13
N ASP A 371 16.24 -10.36 -1.10
CA ASP A 371 17.58 -10.90 -0.86
C ASP A 371 18.39 -9.93 0.02
N GLY A 372 18.94 -10.45 1.12
CA GLY A 372 19.61 -9.69 2.18
C GLY A 372 21.04 -9.25 1.87
N ALA A 373 21.61 -9.64 0.72
CA ALA A 373 23.02 -9.36 0.40
C ALA A 373 23.39 -7.86 0.24
N GLU A 374 22.41 -6.95 0.15
CA GLU A 374 22.68 -5.55 -0.23
C GLU A 374 22.23 -4.44 0.75
N VAL A 375 21.71 -4.75 1.94
CA VAL A 375 21.06 -3.68 2.74
C VAL A 375 21.43 -3.68 4.22
N VAL A 376 22.52 -2.98 4.55
CA VAL A 376 22.80 -2.51 5.91
C VAL A 376 21.91 -1.30 6.22
N GLY A 377 21.01 -1.41 7.20
CA GLY A 377 20.32 -0.26 7.79
C GLY A 377 18.90 0.08 7.31
N TRP A 378 18.18 -0.82 6.65
CA TRP A 378 16.78 -0.57 6.27
C TRP A 378 15.80 -0.93 7.38
N THR A 379 15.26 0.09 8.04
CA THR A 379 14.05 -0.02 8.87
C THR A 379 12.99 0.92 8.35
N THR A 380 12.14 0.45 7.44
CA THR A 380 10.79 1.03 7.29
C THR A 380 9.77 -0.08 7.51
N ALA A 381 9.26 -0.14 8.74
CA ALA A 381 8.03 -0.86 9.03
C ALA A 381 6.87 -0.15 8.30
N ARG A 382 6.62 -0.52 7.03
CA ARG A 382 5.41 -0.08 6.34
C ARG A 382 4.22 -0.81 6.95
N ARG A 383 3.19 -0.06 7.39
CA ARG A 383 2.09 -0.58 8.21
C ARG A 383 1.22 -1.63 7.50
N LEU A 384 1.23 -1.68 6.16
CA LEU A 384 0.30 -2.51 5.38
C LEU A 384 0.93 -3.75 4.72
N VAL A 385 2.26 -3.77 4.53
CA VAL A 385 2.97 -4.86 3.86
C VAL A 385 4.08 -5.37 4.77
N ASN A 386 4.12 -6.69 4.99
CA ASN A 386 5.16 -7.31 5.82
C ASN A 386 6.41 -7.55 4.97
N VAL A 387 7.48 -6.80 5.22
CA VAL A 387 8.74 -6.92 4.48
C VAL A 387 9.75 -7.69 5.31
N GLN A 388 10.36 -8.72 4.71
CA GLN A 388 11.40 -9.54 5.30
C GLN A 388 12.62 -9.56 4.37
N PHE A 389 13.82 -9.51 4.95
CA PHE A 389 15.07 -9.76 4.23
C PHE A 389 15.55 -11.16 4.57
N SER A 390 16.13 -11.86 3.59
CA SER A 390 16.83 -13.12 3.88
C SER A 390 18.07 -12.87 4.73
N GLU A 391 18.51 -13.90 5.47
CA GLU A 391 19.73 -13.82 6.25
C GLU A 391 20.97 -13.70 5.35
N ALA A 392 22.08 -13.18 5.90
CA ALA A 392 23.32 -13.04 5.14
C ALA A 392 23.80 -14.42 4.65
N GLY A 393 23.90 -14.59 3.32
CA GLY A 393 24.29 -15.86 2.68
C GLY A 393 23.12 -16.82 2.39
N VAL A 394 21.88 -16.44 2.69
CA VAL A 394 20.67 -17.19 2.34
C VAL A 394 19.95 -16.47 1.19
N ILE A 395 19.61 -17.21 0.13
CA ILE A 395 18.85 -16.66 -0.98
C ILE A 395 17.37 -16.48 -0.61
N ALA A 396 16.71 -15.50 -1.22
CA ALA A 396 15.28 -15.22 -0.96
C ALA A 396 14.38 -16.45 -1.20
N ASP A 397 14.73 -17.29 -2.17
CA ASP A 397 14.00 -18.52 -2.50
C ASP A 397 13.89 -19.49 -1.32
N ASP A 398 14.98 -19.69 -0.57
CA ASP A 398 14.99 -20.58 0.59
C ASP A 398 14.14 -20.00 1.72
N THR A 399 14.24 -18.69 1.94
CA THR A 399 13.38 -17.99 2.91
C THR A 399 11.90 -18.12 2.53
N ILE A 400 11.55 -18.03 1.24
CA ILE A 400 10.18 -18.22 0.76
C ILE A 400 9.73 -19.67 1.00
N ARG A 401 10.57 -20.66 0.73
CA ARG A 401 10.26 -22.08 0.99
C ARG A 401 9.98 -22.32 2.47
N ASP A 402 10.81 -21.76 3.35
CA ASP A 402 10.65 -21.86 4.80
C ASP A 402 9.34 -21.23 5.26
N ILE A 403 9.02 -20.01 4.78
CA ILE A 403 7.75 -19.35 5.09
C ILE A 403 6.55 -20.20 4.65
N VAL A 404 6.57 -20.73 3.43
CA VAL A 404 5.47 -21.54 2.88
C VAL A 404 5.27 -22.82 3.69
N SER A 405 6.37 -23.44 4.14
CA SER A 405 6.35 -24.68 4.94
C SER A 405 5.93 -24.45 6.39
N ALA A 406 6.22 -23.28 6.97
CA ALA A 406 5.92 -22.96 8.36
C ALA A 406 4.46 -22.52 8.59
N LEU A 407 3.79 -22.02 7.53
CA LEU A 407 2.39 -21.61 7.62
C LEU A 407 1.45 -22.82 7.70
N PRO A 408 0.30 -22.73 8.42
CA PRO A 408 -0.67 -23.83 8.53
C PRO A 408 -1.15 -24.35 7.17
N ASP A 409 -1.52 -25.62 7.10
CA ASP A 409 -1.95 -26.25 5.84
C ASP A 409 -3.34 -25.75 5.39
N GLU A 410 -4.16 -25.23 6.30
CA GLU A 410 -5.48 -24.63 6.01
C GLU A 410 -5.37 -23.22 5.40
N GLN A 411 -4.20 -22.60 5.50
CA GLN A 411 -3.95 -21.23 5.06
C GLN A 411 -3.68 -21.21 3.54
N PRO A 412 -4.52 -20.57 2.71
CA PRO A 412 -4.24 -20.45 1.28
C PRO A 412 -3.04 -19.53 1.05
N ILE A 413 -2.12 -19.94 0.18
CA ILE A 413 -0.91 -19.20 -0.15
C ILE A 413 -0.81 -19.01 -1.67
N VAL A 414 -0.47 -17.78 -2.06
CA VAL A 414 -0.11 -17.43 -3.43
C VAL A 414 1.34 -16.94 -3.43
N VAL A 415 2.22 -17.60 -4.18
CA VAL A 415 3.62 -17.18 -4.36
C VAL A 415 3.75 -16.48 -5.71
N VAL A 416 4.34 -15.28 -5.69
CA VAL A 416 4.63 -14.49 -6.88
C VAL A 416 6.12 -14.55 -7.17
N SER A 417 6.49 -15.28 -8.22
CA SER A 417 7.85 -15.33 -8.75
C SER A 417 7.84 -15.85 -10.17
N SER A 418 8.84 -15.44 -10.96
CA SER A 418 9.11 -16.01 -12.29
C SER A 418 10.20 -17.09 -12.27
N ASP A 419 10.79 -17.38 -11.11
CA ASP A 419 11.80 -18.44 -10.97
C ASP A 419 11.14 -19.84 -11.03
N ARG A 420 11.59 -20.67 -11.97
CA ARG A 420 11.01 -21.99 -12.24
C ARG A 420 11.28 -22.99 -11.11
N GLU A 421 12.44 -22.92 -10.47
CA GLU A 421 12.84 -23.83 -9.39
C GLU A 421 12.06 -23.51 -8.11
N LEU A 422 11.91 -22.23 -7.79
CA LEU A 422 11.07 -21.78 -6.69
C LEU A 422 9.60 -22.18 -6.93
N VAL A 423 9.06 -21.87 -8.11
CA VAL A 423 7.67 -22.20 -8.49
C VAL A 423 7.39 -23.69 -8.39
N ALA A 424 8.29 -24.55 -8.88
CA ALA A 424 8.13 -25.99 -8.79
C ALA A 424 8.08 -26.45 -7.31
N SER A 425 8.99 -25.92 -6.48
CA SER A 425 9.12 -26.29 -5.08
C SER A 425 7.89 -25.89 -4.25
N VAL A 426 7.39 -24.67 -4.40
CA VAL A 426 6.23 -24.19 -3.63
C VAL A 426 4.92 -24.79 -4.10
N ARG A 427 4.82 -25.21 -5.38
CA ARG A 427 3.67 -25.99 -5.88
C ARG A 427 3.57 -27.35 -5.20
N LEU A 428 4.70 -28.01 -4.93
CA LEU A 428 4.74 -29.26 -4.17
C LEU A 428 4.27 -29.08 -2.72
N LEU A 429 4.39 -27.86 -2.18
CA LEU A 429 3.88 -27.46 -0.86
C LEU A 429 2.42 -26.95 -0.90
N GLY A 430 1.71 -27.13 -2.03
CA GLY A 430 0.30 -26.78 -2.16
C GLY A 430 0.01 -25.29 -2.36
N ALA A 431 1.01 -24.46 -2.67
CA ALA A 431 0.79 -23.03 -2.95
C ALA A 431 0.35 -22.80 -4.40
N ASN A 432 -0.53 -21.82 -4.60
CA ASN A 432 -0.79 -21.25 -5.93
C ASN A 432 0.43 -20.40 -6.34
N THR A 433 0.76 -20.38 -7.63
CA THR A 433 1.89 -19.59 -8.14
C THR A 433 1.47 -18.67 -9.27
N VAL A 434 2.01 -17.46 -9.28
CA VAL A 434 1.73 -16.42 -10.28
C VAL A 434 3.05 -15.84 -10.78
N GLY A 435 3.16 -15.61 -12.09
CA GLY A 435 4.35 -14.97 -12.66
C GLY A 435 4.47 -13.48 -12.34
N SER A 436 5.68 -12.92 -12.39
CA SER A 436 5.94 -11.52 -12.05
C SER A 436 5.23 -10.53 -12.99
N ALA A 437 5.19 -10.81 -14.29
CA ALA A 437 4.54 -9.97 -15.30
C ALA A 437 3.00 -9.86 -15.15
N PRO A 438 2.24 -10.98 -15.11
CA PRO A 438 0.78 -10.91 -14.92
C PRO A 438 0.41 -10.32 -13.56
N PHE A 439 1.23 -10.55 -12.53
CA PHE A 439 1.06 -9.91 -11.24
C PHE A 439 1.19 -8.39 -11.32
N LEU A 440 2.21 -7.87 -12.01
CA LEU A 440 2.39 -6.42 -12.19
C LEU A 440 1.22 -5.77 -12.93
N VAL A 441 0.66 -6.45 -13.94
CA VAL A 441 -0.54 -5.99 -14.66
C VAL A 441 -1.78 -5.97 -13.77
N ALA A 442 -1.85 -6.84 -12.76
CA ALA A 442 -2.98 -6.89 -11.84
C ALA A 442 -2.93 -5.82 -10.73
N ILE A 443 -1.74 -5.35 -10.35
CA ILE A 443 -1.54 -4.42 -9.23
C ILE A 443 -1.37 -2.95 -9.64
N ARG A 444 -0.96 -2.70 -10.88
CA ARG A 444 -0.96 -1.36 -11.49
C ARG A 444 -2.36 -1.01 -11.95
#